data_AF-A0A6L7N8X9-F1
#
_entry.id   AF-A0A6L7N8X9-F1
#
_cell.length_a   1.000
_cell.length_b   1.000
_cell.length_c   1.000
_cell.angle_alpha   90.00
_cell.angle_beta   90.00
_cell.angle_gamma   90.00
#
_symmetry.space_group_name_H-M   'P 1'
#
loop_
_entity.id
_entity.type
_entity.pdbx_description
1 polymer ?
#
loop_
_entity_poly.entity_id
_entity_poly.type
_entity_poly.pdbx_seq_one_letter_code
_entity_poly.pdbx_strand_id
1 'polypeptide(L)'
;MASVPEPSGTGTAWKPPCPFPFASLAWMSTLWIPSRSRNDRGLSGVTGTVHGQGMGERAGPGSRISVPVAVVLERRIDPEKKWGYPVWRVHGILTGEGITALGGDSVVEVDGNTSRFIHTGFTLDLYKDGGEGYWYNLLSDKPHLFVVCEGEYGAREIRPMLVTANQDEASGHMEADDMVLSAPMPEEITELLERYVISHYQPQIKRKRKRRDWLEDSLYAASRDGDAGDGVQ
;
A
#
# COMPACT_ATOMS: atom_id res chain seq x y z
N MET A 1 64.53 27.44 15.02
CA MET A 1 64.05 26.43 15.99
C MET A 1 62.64 26.85 16.37
N ALA A 2 61.62 26.42 15.62
CA ALA A 2 60.82 25.19 15.83
C ALA A 2 59.87 25.37 17.03
N SER A 3 58.54 25.21 17.00
CA SER A 3 57.59 24.74 15.98
C SER A 3 56.19 25.23 16.36
N VAL A 4 55.34 25.55 15.37
CA VAL A 4 53.88 25.70 15.51
C VAL A 4 53.27 24.39 14.99
N PRO A 5 52.30 23.76 15.68
CA PRO A 5 51.61 22.60 15.12
C PRO A 5 50.42 23.01 14.23
N GLU A 6 50.38 22.45 13.03
CA GLU A 6 49.26 22.48 12.08
C GLU A 6 48.07 21.63 12.58
N PRO A 7 46.82 22.01 12.27
CA PRO A 7 45.67 21.13 12.42
C PRO A 7 45.51 20.21 11.20
N SER A 8 45.66 18.91 11.43
CA SER A 8 45.32 17.84 10.49
C SER A 8 43.82 17.79 10.23
N GLY A 9 43.41 18.09 9.00
CA GLY A 9 42.09 17.75 8.50
C GLY A 9 41.96 16.25 8.24
N THR A 10 40.74 15.73 8.36
CA THR A 10 40.13 14.78 7.42
C THR A 10 38.65 14.69 7.75
N GLY A 11 37.82 15.28 6.89
CA GLY A 11 36.38 15.08 6.89
C GLY A 11 36.06 13.64 6.53
N THR A 12 35.29 12.97 7.37
CA THR A 12 34.75 11.65 7.05
C THR A 12 33.40 11.84 6.39
N ALA A 13 33.39 11.64 5.07
CA ALA A 13 32.20 11.57 4.25
C ALA A 13 31.27 10.45 4.75
N TRP A 14 30.02 10.83 5.01
CA TRP A 14 28.91 9.92 5.26
C TRP A 14 28.64 9.11 3.98
N LYS A 15 28.85 7.79 4.04
CA LYS A 15 28.39 6.83 3.02
C LYS A 15 27.24 6.01 3.62
N PRO A 16 26.08 5.89 2.96
CA PRO A 16 25.00 5.04 3.42
C PRO A 16 25.34 3.56 3.17
N PRO A 17 25.07 2.63 4.10
CA PRO A 17 25.18 1.21 3.82
C PRO A 17 23.87 0.70 3.20
N CYS A 18 23.86 0.53 1.87
CA CYS A 18 23.12 -0.51 1.16
C CYS A 18 23.99 -0.94 -0.03
N PRO A 19 24.38 -2.22 -0.08
CA PRO A 19 23.81 -3.04 -1.14
C PRO A 19 23.43 -4.44 -0.66
N PHE A 20 22.20 -4.83 -0.98
CA PHE A 20 21.73 -6.21 -0.93
C PHE A 20 22.45 -7.04 -2.00
N PRO A 21 23.06 -8.20 -1.67
CA PRO A 21 23.36 -9.21 -2.67
C PRO A 21 22.16 -10.16 -2.81
N PHE A 22 21.60 -10.17 -4.02
CA PHE A 22 20.79 -11.26 -4.53
C PHE A 22 21.65 -12.52 -4.67
N ALA A 23 21.15 -13.66 -4.20
CA ALA A 23 21.62 -14.97 -4.63
C ALA A 23 20.43 -15.82 -5.07
N SER A 24 20.62 -16.46 -6.21
CA SER A 24 19.64 -17.11 -7.05
C SER A 24 19.52 -18.62 -6.75
N LEU A 25 18.30 -19.14 -6.88
CA LEU A 25 17.90 -20.48 -7.33
C LEU A 25 18.59 -21.73 -6.77
N ALA A 26 17.80 -22.61 -6.12
CA ALA A 26 17.69 -24.02 -6.51
C ALA A 26 16.48 -24.69 -5.86
N TRP A 27 15.57 -25.16 -6.72
CA TRP A 27 14.48 -26.08 -6.44
C TRP A 27 14.97 -27.40 -5.83
N MET A 28 14.18 -27.99 -4.92
CA MET A 28 13.78 -29.39 -5.09
C MET A 28 12.57 -29.74 -4.24
N SER A 29 11.59 -30.30 -4.93
CA SER A 29 10.33 -30.86 -4.47
C SER A 29 10.54 -32.01 -3.49
N THR A 30 9.71 -32.11 -2.45
CA THR A 30 9.14 -33.39 -2.01
C THR A 30 7.81 -33.11 -1.31
N LEU A 31 6.74 -33.62 -1.92
CA LEU A 31 5.39 -33.66 -1.41
C LEU A 31 5.33 -34.39 -0.06
N TRP A 32 4.65 -33.80 0.93
CA TRP A 32 4.08 -34.57 2.03
C TRP A 32 2.70 -34.01 2.42
N ILE A 33 1.66 -34.78 2.10
CA ILE A 33 0.27 -34.54 2.47
C ILE A 33 -0.07 -35.48 3.63
N PRO A 34 -0.44 -35.00 4.82
CA PRO A 34 -1.18 -35.80 5.78
C PRO A 34 -2.68 -35.48 5.69
N SER A 35 -3.39 -36.42 5.07
CA SER A 35 -4.83 -36.64 5.25
C SER A 35 -5.15 -36.78 6.74
N ARG A 36 -6.07 -35.96 7.27
CA ARG A 36 -6.81 -36.36 8.47
C ARG A 36 -8.30 -36.05 8.38
N SER A 37 -8.99 -37.17 8.41
CA SER A 37 -10.43 -37.42 8.48
C SER A 37 -11.02 -37.05 9.86
N ARG A 38 -12.22 -36.46 9.82
CA ARG A 38 -13.44 -36.93 10.53
C ARG A 38 -14.11 -35.97 11.54
N ASN A 39 -15.33 -35.63 11.14
CA ASN A 39 -16.62 -35.56 11.85
C ASN A 39 -17.19 -34.23 12.33
N ASP A 40 -18.32 -33.93 11.67
CA ASP A 40 -19.53 -33.26 12.11
C ASP A 40 -19.89 -33.47 13.60
N ARG A 41 -20.37 -32.39 14.20
CA ARG A 41 -21.69 -32.30 14.84
C ARG A 41 -22.03 -30.84 15.03
N GLY A 42 -23.14 -30.42 14.41
CA GLY A 42 -23.60 -29.04 14.45
C GLY A 42 -24.18 -28.62 15.79
N LEU A 43 -24.50 -27.34 15.89
CA LEU A 43 -25.64 -26.81 16.63
C LEU A 43 -26.01 -25.43 16.04
N SER A 44 -27.32 -25.24 16.00
CA SER A 44 -28.10 -24.16 15.40
C SER A 44 -28.02 -22.83 16.15
N GLY A 45 -28.13 -21.75 15.37
CA GLY A 45 -28.95 -20.57 15.68
C GLY A 45 -28.31 -19.50 16.56
N VAL A 46 -28.20 -18.28 16.01
CA VAL A 46 -28.90 -17.08 16.48
C VAL A 46 -28.70 -16.00 15.42
N THR A 47 -29.82 -15.49 14.92
CA THR A 47 -29.94 -14.30 14.07
C THR A 47 -29.70 -13.05 14.92
N GLY A 48 -28.64 -12.31 14.62
CA GLY A 48 -28.39 -10.98 15.16
C GLY A 48 -28.26 -9.97 14.02
N THR A 49 -29.37 -9.35 13.66
CA THR A 49 -29.40 -8.18 12.77
C THR A 49 -28.79 -7.00 13.49
N VAL A 50 -27.63 -6.53 13.03
CA VAL A 50 -27.11 -5.20 13.36
C VAL A 50 -27.25 -4.30 12.13
N HIS A 51 -28.07 -3.26 12.28
CA HIS A 51 -28.14 -2.14 11.36
C HIS A 51 -27.09 -1.08 11.77
N GLY A 52 -26.33 -0.64 10.76
CA GLY A 52 -25.48 0.55 10.74
C GLY A 52 -24.71 0.52 9.42
N GLN A 53 -25.22 1.13 8.34
CA GLN A 53 -24.83 2.47 7.86
C GLN A 53 -23.29 2.62 7.88
N GLY A 54 -22.54 2.67 6.79
CA GLY A 54 -22.84 2.96 5.40
C GLY A 54 -21.78 3.97 4.94
N MET A 55 -20.90 3.58 4.01
CA MET A 55 -20.16 4.41 3.04
C MET A 55 -19.02 3.57 2.46
N GLY A 56 -18.92 3.53 1.13
CA GLY A 56 -18.00 2.69 0.38
C GLY A 56 -18.62 2.24 -0.94
N GLU A 57 -19.00 3.24 -1.74
CA GLU A 57 -19.17 3.23 -3.20
C GLU A 57 -19.50 1.90 -3.89
N ARG A 58 -20.72 1.82 -4.43
CA ARG A 58 -21.00 0.91 -5.56
C ARG A 58 -20.23 1.40 -6.77
N ALA A 59 -19.04 0.84 -7.01
CA ALA A 59 -18.41 0.87 -8.32
C ALA A 59 -19.43 0.31 -9.34
N GLY A 60 -19.82 1.12 -10.33
CA GLY A 60 -20.58 0.64 -11.48
C GLY A 60 -19.80 -0.45 -12.23
N PRO A 61 -20.38 -1.16 -13.22
CA PRO A 61 -19.65 -2.16 -14.00
C PRO A 61 -18.67 -1.48 -14.96
N GLY A 62 -17.63 -0.86 -14.42
CA GLY A 62 -16.38 -0.56 -15.09
C GLY A 62 -15.51 -1.82 -15.07
N SER A 63 -14.66 -2.00 -16.07
CA SER A 63 -13.74 -3.13 -16.19
C SER A 63 -12.83 -3.24 -14.96
N ARG A 64 -13.25 -4.07 -14.00
CA ARG A 64 -12.44 -4.49 -12.86
C ARG A 64 -11.63 -5.72 -13.28
N ILE A 65 -10.32 -5.64 -13.13
CA ILE A 65 -9.45 -6.81 -13.18
C ILE A 65 -9.10 -7.18 -11.74
N SER A 66 -9.24 -8.47 -11.41
CA SER A 66 -8.92 -9.01 -10.09
C SER A 66 -7.90 -10.13 -10.25
N VAL A 67 -6.80 -10.04 -9.50
CA VAL A 67 -5.75 -11.07 -9.46
C VAL A 67 -5.65 -11.62 -8.05
N PRO A 68 -5.75 -12.94 -7.84
CA PRO A 68 -5.53 -13.52 -6.52
C PRO A 68 -4.06 -13.35 -6.12
N VAL A 69 -3.83 -12.93 -4.89
CA VAL A 69 -2.49 -12.72 -4.33
C VAL A 69 -2.41 -13.28 -2.91
N ALA A 70 -1.20 -13.62 -2.48
CA ALA A 70 -0.90 -13.91 -1.09
C ALA A 70 0.24 -13.03 -0.59
N VAL A 71 0.16 -12.60 0.66
CA VAL A 71 1.15 -11.74 1.29
C VAL A 71 2.05 -12.60 2.16
N VAL A 72 3.36 -12.50 1.96
CA VAL A 72 4.35 -13.09 2.86
C VAL A 72 4.88 -12.00 3.77
N LEU A 73 4.44 -12.00 5.02
CA LEU A 73 4.98 -11.12 6.05
C LEU A 73 6.19 -11.74 6.73
N GLU A 74 7.19 -10.92 7.03
CA GLU A 74 8.37 -11.28 7.79
C GLU A 74 8.46 -10.42 9.04
N ARG A 75 8.56 -11.10 10.20
CA ARG A 75 8.82 -10.49 11.50
C ARG A 75 10.25 -10.77 11.89
N ARG A 76 11.02 -9.71 12.21
CA ARG A 76 12.36 -9.84 12.79
C ARG A 76 12.39 -9.28 14.21
N ILE A 77 13.02 -10.00 15.13
CA ILE A 77 13.24 -9.58 16.51
C ILE A 77 14.74 -9.46 16.74
N ASP A 78 15.22 -8.28 17.12
CA ASP A 78 16.65 -8.05 17.40
C ASP A 78 17.03 -8.70 18.75
N PRO A 79 17.90 -9.73 18.79
CA PRO A 79 18.26 -10.43 20.03
C PRO A 79 19.13 -9.58 20.96
N GLU A 80 19.85 -8.58 20.43
CA GLU A 80 20.75 -7.75 21.24
C GLU A 80 19.97 -6.73 22.07
N LYS A 81 18.73 -6.43 21.67
CA LYS A 81 17.84 -5.51 22.37
C LYS A 81 16.95 -6.29 23.34
N LYS A 82 17.22 -6.17 24.64
CA LYS A 82 16.41 -6.77 25.73
C LYS A 82 14.91 -6.43 25.68
N TRP A 83 14.56 -5.29 25.07
CA TRP A 83 13.19 -4.84 24.82
C TRP A 83 12.93 -4.60 23.33
N GLY A 84 13.58 -5.40 22.47
CA GLY A 84 13.48 -5.27 21.03
C GLY A 84 12.04 -5.45 20.57
N TYR A 85 11.47 -4.40 19.99
CA TYR A 85 10.20 -4.49 19.29
C TYR A 85 10.39 -5.23 17.96
N PRO A 86 9.42 -6.05 17.55
CA PRO A 86 9.43 -6.68 16.24
C PRO A 86 9.41 -5.63 15.13
N VAL A 87 10.20 -5.88 14.10
CA VAL A 87 10.17 -5.13 12.85
C VAL A 87 9.46 -6.00 11.81
N TRP A 88 8.43 -5.45 11.21
CA TRP A 88 7.65 -6.10 10.16
C TRP A 88 8.05 -5.58 8.78
N ARG A 89 8.09 -6.48 7.81
CA ARG A 89 8.27 -6.20 6.39
C ARG A 89 7.44 -7.16 5.57
N VAL A 90 7.09 -6.75 4.35
CA VAL A 90 6.58 -7.68 3.35
C VAL A 90 7.81 -8.33 2.70
N HIS A 91 7.97 -9.63 2.91
CA HIS A 91 9.04 -10.41 2.30
C HIS A 91 8.81 -10.59 0.79
N GLY A 92 7.54 -10.79 0.41
CA GLY A 92 7.13 -10.92 -0.97
C GLY A 92 5.63 -11.01 -1.10
N ILE A 93 5.15 -10.83 -2.33
CA ILE A 93 3.77 -11.06 -2.71
C ILE A 93 3.79 -12.15 -3.76
N LEU A 94 3.03 -13.21 -3.48
CA LEU A 94 2.90 -14.33 -4.38
C LEU A 94 1.73 -14.07 -5.33
N THR A 95 1.91 -14.49 -6.59
CA THR A 95 0.91 -14.51 -7.66
C THR A 95 0.79 -15.92 -8.29
N GLY A 96 -0.33 -16.19 -8.97
CA GLY A 96 -0.51 -17.41 -9.77
C GLY A 96 -1.58 -18.38 -9.26
N GLU A 97 -1.86 -19.41 -10.08
CA GLU A 97 -2.99 -20.34 -9.91
C GLU A 97 -2.94 -21.16 -8.62
N GLY A 98 -1.74 -21.40 -8.08
CA GLY A 98 -1.55 -22.20 -6.87
C GLY A 98 -1.94 -21.49 -5.56
N ILE A 99 -2.12 -20.17 -5.59
CA ILE A 99 -2.31 -19.38 -4.36
C ILE A 99 -3.70 -19.55 -3.77
N THR A 100 -4.71 -19.68 -4.62
CA THR A 100 -6.08 -19.95 -4.17
C THR A 100 -6.20 -21.34 -3.54
N ALA A 101 -5.27 -22.25 -3.86
CA ALA A 101 -5.16 -23.57 -3.24
C ALA A 101 -4.37 -23.57 -1.92
N LEU A 102 -3.62 -22.50 -1.60
CA LEU A 102 -3.00 -22.31 -0.29
C LEU A 102 -4.12 -22.03 0.72
N GLY A 103 -4.56 -23.06 1.44
CA GLY A 103 -5.61 -22.93 2.44
C GLY A 103 -5.13 -22.21 3.70
N GLY A 104 -5.73 -21.06 4.01
CA GLY A 104 -5.59 -20.35 5.28
C GLY A 104 -4.22 -19.70 5.51
N ASP A 105 -4.11 -18.98 6.64
CA ASP A 105 -2.85 -18.38 7.07
C ASP A 105 -1.91 -19.48 7.58
N SER A 106 -0.65 -19.45 7.13
CA SER A 106 0.34 -20.47 7.51
C SER A 106 1.68 -19.85 7.91
N VAL A 107 2.34 -20.48 8.88
CA VAL A 107 3.70 -20.13 9.29
C VAL A 107 4.65 -21.05 8.52
N VAL A 108 5.54 -20.47 7.73
CA VAL A 108 6.37 -21.24 6.79
C VAL A 108 7.81 -21.39 7.26
N GLU A 109 8.32 -20.46 8.07
CA GLU A 109 9.73 -20.49 8.47
C GLU A 109 9.97 -19.74 9.77
N VAL A 110 10.70 -20.36 10.69
CA VAL A 110 11.26 -19.72 11.89
C VAL A 110 12.76 -19.99 11.88
N ASP A 111 13.54 -19.01 11.43
CA ASP A 111 15.01 -19.07 11.49
C ASP A 111 15.51 -18.08 12.55
N GLY A 112 15.92 -18.62 13.70
CA GLY A 112 16.40 -17.87 14.86
C GLY A 112 15.45 -16.73 15.27
N ASN A 113 15.74 -15.54 14.77
CA ASN A 113 15.11 -14.27 15.08
C ASN A 113 14.11 -13.78 14.02
N THR A 114 13.90 -14.56 12.97
CA THR A 114 13.02 -14.26 11.83
C THR A 114 11.88 -15.25 11.77
N SER A 115 10.65 -14.77 11.62
CA SER A 115 9.45 -15.59 11.40
C SER A 115 8.74 -15.13 10.13
N ARG A 116 8.32 -16.07 9.28
CA ARG A 116 7.55 -15.79 8.05
C ARG A 116 6.14 -16.35 8.11
N PHE A 117 5.18 -15.53 7.69
CA PHE A 117 3.75 -15.80 7.70
C PHE A 117 3.20 -15.58 6.31
N ILE A 118 2.54 -16.59 5.75
CA ILE A 118 1.79 -16.47 4.50
C ILE A 118 0.33 -16.20 4.86
N HIS A 119 -0.18 -15.07 4.38
CA HIS A 119 -1.59 -14.71 4.45
C HIS A 119 -2.24 -14.83 3.07
N THR A 120 -3.32 -15.60 3.00
CA THR A 120 -4.00 -15.98 1.74
C THR A 120 -5.39 -15.33 1.66
N GLY A 121 -6.06 -15.46 0.51
CA GLY A 121 -7.41 -14.94 0.32
C GLY A 121 -7.50 -13.46 -0.07
N PHE A 122 -6.39 -12.84 -0.46
CA PHE A 122 -6.38 -11.47 -0.97
C PHE A 122 -6.58 -11.43 -2.48
N THR A 123 -7.17 -10.33 -2.94
CA THR A 123 -7.27 -9.98 -4.35
C THR A 123 -6.65 -8.61 -4.58
N LEU A 124 -5.80 -8.50 -5.58
CA LEU A 124 -5.38 -7.21 -6.12
C LEU A 124 -6.41 -6.77 -7.15
N ASP A 125 -7.12 -5.68 -6.84
CA ASP A 125 -8.18 -5.14 -7.67
C ASP A 125 -7.75 -3.86 -8.38
N LEU A 126 -7.92 -3.85 -9.70
CA LEU A 126 -7.64 -2.68 -10.54
C LEU A 126 -8.95 -2.02 -10.95
N TYR A 127 -9.08 -0.75 -10.59
CA TYR A 127 -10.26 0.08 -10.85
C TYR A 127 -9.93 1.21 -11.82
N LYS A 128 -10.89 1.57 -12.69
CA LYS A 128 -10.67 2.56 -13.74
C LYS A 128 -10.39 3.97 -13.21
N ASP A 129 -11.00 4.32 -12.09
CA ASP A 129 -10.82 5.59 -11.37
C ASP A 129 -9.47 5.67 -10.63
N GLY A 130 -8.85 4.54 -10.30
CA GLY A 130 -7.50 4.44 -9.73
C GLY A 130 -6.35 4.67 -10.73
N GLY A 131 -6.65 4.96 -12.00
CA GLY A 131 -5.65 5.03 -13.08
C GLY A 131 -4.49 6.00 -12.85
N GLU A 132 -4.75 7.16 -12.24
CA GLU A 132 -3.70 8.15 -11.94
C GLU A 132 -2.68 7.62 -10.91
N GLY A 133 -3.17 7.01 -9.82
CA GLY A 133 -2.30 6.43 -8.80
C GLY A 133 -1.51 5.22 -9.29
N TYR A 134 -2.07 4.40 -10.17
CA TYR A 134 -1.32 3.33 -10.84
C TYR A 134 -0.21 3.87 -11.74
N TRP A 135 -0.51 4.92 -12.50
CA TRP A 135 0.46 5.58 -13.38
C TRP A 135 1.63 6.17 -12.59
N TYR A 136 1.37 6.87 -11.47
CA TYR A 136 2.45 7.39 -10.62
C TYR A 136 3.28 6.29 -9.97
N ASN A 137 2.66 5.19 -9.54
CA ASN A 137 3.38 4.04 -9.01
C ASN A 137 4.33 3.45 -10.07
N LEU A 138 3.87 3.29 -11.32
CA LEU A 138 4.71 2.81 -12.43
C LEU A 138 5.84 3.77 -12.81
N LEU A 139 5.66 5.09 -12.63
CA LEU A 139 6.69 6.09 -12.90
C LEU A 139 7.77 6.19 -11.81
N SER A 140 7.58 5.57 -10.66
CA SER A 140 8.57 5.55 -9.59
C SER A 140 9.82 4.75 -10.00
N ASP A 141 10.95 4.96 -9.31
CA ASP A 141 12.21 4.24 -9.58
C ASP A 141 12.02 2.70 -9.58
N LYS A 142 11.13 2.22 -8.70
CA LYS A 142 10.70 0.82 -8.61
C LYS A 142 9.23 0.75 -8.23
N PRO A 143 8.36 0.16 -9.08
CA PRO A 143 6.95 -0.03 -8.74
C PRO A 143 6.80 -0.93 -7.50
N HIS A 144 5.85 -0.56 -6.64
CA HIS A 144 5.59 -1.27 -5.39
C HIS A 144 4.14 -1.72 -5.29
N LEU A 145 3.93 -2.79 -4.56
CA LEU A 145 2.62 -3.10 -4.00
C LEU A 145 2.61 -2.71 -2.53
N PHE A 146 1.49 -2.15 -2.11
CA PHE A 146 1.26 -1.69 -0.76
C PHE A 146 0.34 -2.66 -0.03
N VAL A 147 0.70 -3.00 1.20
CA VAL A 147 -0.05 -3.87 2.08
C VAL A 147 -0.45 -3.07 3.31
N VAL A 148 -1.74 -2.76 3.42
CA VAL A 148 -2.31 -2.14 4.62
C VAL A 148 -2.54 -3.23 5.64
N CYS A 149 -2.07 -3.00 6.86
CA CYS A 149 -2.10 -3.97 7.95
C CYS A 149 -2.86 -3.39 9.15
N GLU A 150 -3.65 -4.24 9.80
CA GLU A 150 -4.16 -4.01 11.13
C GLU A 150 -3.03 -4.24 12.15
N GLY A 151 -2.77 -3.23 12.96
CA GLY A 151 -1.79 -3.28 14.04
C GLY A 151 -0.97 -2.01 14.14
N GLU A 152 -0.29 -1.85 15.27
CA GLU A 152 0.57 -0.71 15.57
C GLU A 152 2.05 -1.06 15.35
N TYR A 153 2.88 -0.04 15.13
CA TYR A 153 4.33 -0.22 15.04
C TYR A 153 4.88 -0.87 16.31
N GLY A 154 5.61 -1.98 16.15
CA GLY A 154 6.14 -2.76 17.27
C GLY A 154 5.19 -3.79 17.86
N ALA A 155 3.98 -3.96 17.29
CA ALA A 155 3.08 -5.05 17.67
C ALA A 155 3.69 -6.43 17.35
N ARG A 156 3.49 -7.40 18.25
CA ARG A 156 3.98 -8.78 18.08
C ARG A 156 3.31 -9.53 16.95
N GLU A 157 2.12 -9.12 16.58
CA GLU A 157 1.27 -9.69 15.54
C GLU A 157 0.66 -8.51 14.79
N ILE A 158 0.63 -8.62 13.46
CA ILE A 158 -0.09 -7.72 12.56
C ILE A 158 -0.85 -8.59 11.57
N ARG A 159 -1.93 -8.06 11.00
CA ARG A 159 -2.74 -8.79 10.01
C ARG A 159 -2.88 -7.94 8.74
N PRO A 160 -2.49 -8.44 7.56
CA PRO A 160 -2.81 -7.77 6.29
C PRO A 160 -4.32 -7.64 6.12
N MET A 161 -4.78 -6.47 5.69
CA MET A 161 -6.19 -6.17 5.42
C MET A 161 -6.45 -5.93 3.93
N LEU A 162 -5.53 -5.25 3.25
CA LEU A 162 -5.68 -4.83 1.87
C LEU A 162 -4.33 -4.91 1.15
N VAL A 163 -4.37 -5.33 -0.13
CA VAL A 163 -3.24 -5.23 -1.06
C VAL A 163 -3.64 -4.31 -2.20
N THR A 164 -2.87 -3.24 -2.43
CA THR A 164 -3.17 -2.28 -3.49
C THR A 164 -1.93 -1.90 -4.30
N ALA A 165 -2.14 -1.63 -5.59
CA ALA A 165 -1.17 -1.00 -6.48
C ALA A 165 -1.40 0.51 -6.62
N ASN A 166 -2.48 1.05 -6.04
CA ASN A 166 -2.82 2.46 -6.11
C ASN A 166 -2.03 3.25 -5.06
N GLN A 167 -1.12 4.10 -5.52
CA GLN A 167 -0.30 4.93 -4.63
C GLN A 167 -1.13 5.95 -3.84
N ASP A 168 -2.22 6.47 -4.40
CA ASP A 168 -3.09 7.44 -3.73
C ASP A 168 -3.89 6.77 -2.60
N GLU A 169 -4.36 5.54 -2.82
CA GLU A 169 -5.04 4.73 -1.80
C GLU A 169 -4.10 4.40 -0.64
N ALA A 170 -2.87 3.95 -0.95
CA ALA A 170 -1.86 3.70 0.07
C ALA A 170 -1.53 4.97 0.88
N SER A 171 -1.43 6.12 0.21
CA SER A 171 -1.17 7.41 0.86
C SER A 171 -2.32 7.81 1.78
N GLY A 172 -3.57 7.61 1.36
CA GLY A 172 -4.75 7.87 2.20
C GLY A 172 -4.77 7.03 3.48
N HIS A 173 -4.35 5.76 3.40
CA HIS A 173 -4.18 4.92 4.59
C HIS A 173 -3.05 5.41 5.51
N MET A 174 -1.92 5.86 4.95
CA MET A 174 -0.84 6.46 5.75
C MET A 174 -1.30 7.74 6.46
N GLU A 175 -2.12 8.57 5.80
CA GLU A 175 -2.71 9.78 6.41
C GLU A 175 -3.72 9.46 7.51
N ALA A 176 -4.33 8.27 7.49
CA ALA A 176 -5.23 7.76 8.51
C ALA A 176 -4.51 7.03 9.66
N ASP A 177 -3.18 7.11 9.74
CA ASP A 177 -2.31 6.42 10.71
C ASP A 177 -2.35 4.87 10.63
N ASP A 178 -2.83 4.29 9.51
CA ASP A 178 -2.77 2.85 9.29
C ASP A 178 -1.32 2.38 9.03
N MET A 179 -1.00 1.13 9.40
CA MET A 179 0.29 0.53 9.06
C MET A 179 0.31 0.13 7.58
N VAL A 180 1.06 0.88 6.77
CA VAL A 180 1.28 0.56 5.34
C VAL A 180 2.69 0.05 5.14
N LEU A 181 2.81 -1.22 4.72
CA LEU A 181 4.06 -1.84 4.31
C LEU A 181 4.14 -1.91 2.78
N SER A 182 5.33 -2.04 2.21
CA SER A 182 5.51 -2.20 0.77
C SER A 182 6.44 -3.36 0.41
N ALA A 183 6.22 -3.93 -0.76
CA ALA A 183 7.13 -4.88 -1.41
C ALA A 183 7.35 -4.48 -2.87
N PRO A 184 8.50 -4.83 -3.47
CA PRO A 184 8.66 -4.74 -4.92
C PRO A 184 7.53 -5.46 -5.64
N MET A 185 6.97 -4.82 -6.67
CA MET A 185 5.91 -5.41 -7.47
C MET A 185 6.46 -6.61 -8.27
N PRO A 186 5.81 -7.80 -8.22
CA PRO A 186 6.15 -8.91 -9.09
C PRO A 186 5.99 -8.52 -10.56
N GLU A 187 6.91 -8.98 -11.43
CA GLU A 187 6.94 -8.65 -12.86
C GLU A 187 5.61 -8.94 -13.57
N GLU A 188 4.98 -10.05 -13.22
CA GLU A 188 3.65 -10.45 -13.72
C GLU A 188 2.56 -9.41 -13.43
N ILE A 189 2.60 -8.78 -12.25
CA ILE A 189 1.67 -7.71 -11.87
C ILE A 189 2.06 -6.40 -12.56
N THR A 190 3.36 -6.11 -12.68
CA THR A 190 3.84 -4.92 -13.39
C THR A 190 3.36 -4.91 -14.84
N GLU A 191 3.56 -6.00 -15.59
CA GLU A 191 3.09 -6.13 -16.98
C GLU A 191 1.56 -6.04 -17.09
N LEU A 192 0.83 -6.57 -16.11
CA LEU A 192 -0.62 -6.45 -16.07
C LEU A 192 -1.04 -4.99 -15.83
N LEU A 193 -0.41 -4.33 -14.87
CA LEU A 193 -0.73 -2.96 -14.48
C LEU A 193 -0.41 -1.98 -15.62
N GLU A 194 0.74 -2.14 -16.29
CA GLU A 194 1.13 -1.36 -17.46
C GLU A 194 0.07 -1.48 -18.57
N ARG A 195 -0.33 -2.70 -18.93
CA ARG A 195 -1.38 -2.93 -19.93
C ARG A 195 -2.71 -2.33 -19.51
N TYR A 196 -3.07 -2.43 -18.23
CA TYR A 196 -4.30 -1.86 -17.70
C TYR A 196 -4.30 -0.34 -17.80
N VAL A 197 -3.22 0.31 -17.38
CA VAL A 197 -3.05 1.76 -17.41
C VAL A 197 -3.06 2.28 -18.85
N ILE A 198 -2.33 1.65 -19.78
CA ILE A 198 -2.32 2.03 -21.20
C ILE A 198 -3.72 1.97 -21.82
N SER A 199 -4.53 0.97 -21.43
CA SER A 199 -5.86 0.77 -22.01
C SER A 199 -6.97 1.61 -21.37
N HIS A 200 -6.81 2.03 -20.11
CA HIS A 200 -7.90 2.66 -19.34
C HIS A 200 -7.60 4.07 -18.85
N TYR A 201 -6.33 4.46 -18.71
CA TYR A 201 -5.94 5.77 -18.19
C TYR A 201 -5.52 6.71 -19.33
N GLN A 202 -6.24 7.82 -19.44
CA GLN A 202 -5.85 8.94 -20.29
C GLN A 202 -5.48 10.12 -19.39
N PRO A 203 -4.19 10.50 -19.31
CA PRO A 203 -3.76 11.64 -18.51
C PRO A 203 -4.57 12.89 -18.89
N GLN A 204 -5.37 13.38 -17.94
CA GLN A 204 -6.14 14.60 -18.14
C GLN A 204 -5.23 15.78 -17.85
N ILE A 205 -5.17 16.75 -18.77
CA ILE A 205 -4.52 18.04 -18.49
C ILE A 205 -5.38 18.73 -17.43
N LYS A 206 -4.91 18.72 -16.17
CA LYS A 206 -5.60 19.36 -15.04
C LYS A 206 -5.72 20.87 -15.31
N ARG A 207 -6.88 21.30 -15.82
CA ARG A 207 -7.17 22.73 -16.03
C ARG A 207 -7.42 23.38 -14.69
N LYS A 208 -6.47 24.19 -14.20
CA LYS A 208 -6.61 24.98 -12.97
C LYS A 208 -7.93 25.75 -13.04
N ARG A 209 -8.84 25.48 -12.09
CA ARG A 209 -10.07 26.26 -11.94
C ARG A 209 -9.66 27.70 -11.71
N LYS A 210 -10.04 28.61 -12.61
CA LYS A 210 -9.88 30.04 -12.37
C LYS A 210 -10.68 30.37 -11.11
N ARG A 211 -10.00 30.81 -10.06
CA ARG A 211 -10.64 31.36 -8.86
C ARG A 211 -11.38 32.62 -9.33
N ARG A 212 -12.66 32.77 -8.95
CA ARG A 212 -13.37 34.04 -9.17
C ARG A 212 -12.62 35.13 -8.41
N ASP A 213 -12.35 36.24 -9.08
CA ASP A 213 -11.81 37.41 -8.44
C ASP A 213 -12.93 38.09 -7.65
N TRP A 214 -12.89 37.91 -6.33
CA TRP A 214 -13.88 38.47 -5.42
C TRP A 214 -13.78 40.00 -5.35
N LEU A 215 -12.60 40.58 -5.66
CA LEU A 215 -12.41 42.01 -5.70
C LEU A 215 -13.17 42.61 -6.90
N GLU A 216 -13.06 41.98 -8.06
CA GLU A 216 -13.79 42.34 -9.28
C GLU A 216 -15.31 42.24 -9.07
N ASP A 217 -15.79 41.13 -8.48
CA ASP A 217 -17.21 40.95 -8.12
C ASP A 217 -17.73 42.04 -7.16
N SER A 218 -16.92 42.48 -6.18
CA SER A 218 -17.30 43.50 -5.20
C SER A 218 -17.37 44.92 -5.77
N LEU A 219 -16.46 45.26 -6.70
CA LEU A 219 -16.44 46.56 -7.38
C LEU A 219 -17.63 46.72 -8.34
N TYR A 220 -18.00 45.64 -9.04
CA TYR A 220 -19.21 45.62 -9.87
C TYR A 220 -20.50 45.73 -9.04
N ALA A 221 -20.58 45.07 -7.87
CA ALA A 221 -21.73 45.18 -6.98
C ALA A 221 -21.91 46.61 -6.43
N ALA A 222 -20.84 47.24 -5.95
CA ALA A 222 -20.88 48.60 -5.41
C ALA A 222 -21.28 49.67 -6.45
N SER A 223 -20.94 49.47 -7.73
CA SER A 223 -21.32 50.38 -8.81
C SER A 223 -22.81 50.36 -9.17
N ARG A 224 -23.54 49.29 -8.82
CA ARG A 224 -24.98 49.14 -9.13
C ARG A 224 -25.89 49.91 -8.19
N ASP A 225 -25.45 50.11 -6.95
CA ASP A 225 -26.25 50.76 -5.90
C ASP A 225 -26.06 52.29 -5.85
N GLY A 226 -25.14 52.85 -6.65
CA GLY A 226 -24.81 54.28 -6.67
C GLY A 226 -25.53 55.14 -7.72
N ASP A 227 -26.33 54.54 -8.62
CA ASP A 227 -26.98 55.24 -9.76
C ASP A 227 -28.50 55.42 -9.59
N ALA A 228 -29.00 55.37 -8.35
CA ALA A 228 -30.40 55.59 -8.04
C ALA A 228 -30.58 56.83 -7.14
N GLY A 229 -30.40 58.02 -7.71
CA GLY A 229 -30.76 59.25 -6.99
C GLY A 229 -30.22 60.55 -7.55
N ASP A 230 -30.70 60.98 -8.72
CA ASP A 230 -30.92 62.42 -8.95
C ASP A 230 -32.10 62.62 -9.93
N GLY A 231 -33.30 62.46 -9.39
CA GLY A 231 -34.55 62.82 -10.04
C GLY A 231 -35.15 64.02 -9.33
N VAL A 232 -34.66 65.20 -9.69
CA VAL A 232 -35.23 66.50 -9.31
C VAL A 232 -36.66 66.62 -9.84
N GLN A 233 -37.63 66.85 -8.94
CA GLN A 233 -38.67 67.89 -9.04
C GLN A 233 -39.49 68.00 -7.75
#